data_AF-A0A7S0HVI1-F1
#
_entry.id   AF-A0A7S0HVI1-F1
#
_cell.length_a   1.000
_cell.length_b   1.000
_cell.length_c   1.000
_cell.angle_alpha   90.00
_cell.angle_beta   90.00
_cell.angle_gamma   90.00
#
_symmetry.space_group_name_H-M   'P 1'
#
loop_
_entity.id
_entity.type
_entity.pdbx_description
1 polymer ?
#
loop_
_entity_poly.entity_id
_entity_poly.type
_entity_poly.pdbx_seq_one_letter_code
_entity_poly.pdbx_strand_id
1 'polypeptide(L)'
;EVGPRMNFTTAWSTNCVSVLQAAEIHGVPRVERSRRFLVTSSAVLSQEQKQTFVSIIHDRMTEMVYTEPLKTFETGIKPKPVQWIPVMKEGKKALETIS
;
A
#
# COMPACT_ATOMS: atom_id res chain seq x y z
N GLU A 1 -11.21 -8.62 1.08
CA GLU A 1 -11.00 -7.47 2.00
C GLU A 1 -10.26 -6.39 1.24
N VAL A 2 -10.44 -5.11 1.57
CA VAL A 2 -9.69 -4.01 0.95
C VAL A 2 -9.06 -3.15 2.03
N GLY A 3 -7.84 -2.71 1.81
CA GLY A 3 -7.15 -1.83 2.75
C GLY A 3 -5.99 -1.08 2.09
N PRO A 4 -5.24 -0.29 2.86
CA PRO A 4 -4.14 0.52 2.34
C PRO A 4 -3.09 -0.31 1.63
N ARG A 5 -2.42 0.27 0.63
CA ARG A 5 -1.22 -0.35 0.07
C ARG A 5 -0.12 -0.40 1.15
N MET A 6 0.71 -1.45 1.07
CA MET A 6 1.70 -1.73 2.11
C MET A 6 2.87 -0.74 2.17
N ASN A 7 3.13 -0.04 1.07
CA ASN A 7 4.31 0.81 0.87
C ASN A 7 4.24 2.20 1.49
N PHE A 8 3.14 2.56 2.15
CA PHE A 8 3.02 3.81 2.88
C PHE A 8 2.13 3.63 4.12
N THR A 9 2.31 4.50 5.12
CA THR A 9 1.49 4.53 6.34
C THR A 9 0.34 5.52 6.17
N THR A 10 -0.88 5.13 6.51
CA THR A 10 -2.03 6.05 6.40
C THR A 10 -2.03 7.11 7.50
N ALA A 11 -2.68 8.25 7.25
CA ALA A 11 -2.91 9.25 8.30
C ALA A 11 -3.69 8.68 9.50
N TRP A 12 -4.62 7.76 9.23
CA TRP A 12 -5.36 7.05 10.29
C TRP A 12 -4.43 6.23 11.18
N SER A 13 -3.47 5.52 10.59
CA SER A 13 -2.44 4.77 11.30
C SER A 13 -1.59 5.66 12.21
N THR A 14 -1.09 6.78 11.70
CA THR A 14 -0.32 7.75 12.48
C THR A 14 -1.09 8.25 13.70
N ASN A 15 -2.37 8.59 13.52
CA ASN A 15 -3.21 9.05 14.62
C ASN A 15 -3.49 7.93 15.62
N CYS A 16 -3.78 6.71 15.15
CA CYS A 16 -4.04 5.55 16.01
C CYS A 16 -2.82 5.20 16.86
N VAL A 17 -1.62 5.14 16.26
CA VAL A 17 -0.36 4.91 16.99
C VAL A 17 -0.13 6.01 18.00
N SER A 18 -0.40 7.28 17.68
CA SER A 18 -0.27 8.40 18.63
C SER A 18 -1.18 8.24 19.85
N VAL A 19 -2.43 7.80 19.64
CA VAL A 19 -3.37 7.49 20.74
C VAL A 19 -2.85 6.34 21.60
N LEU A 20 -2.32 5.26 21.00
CA LEU A 20 -1.75 4.14 21.75
C LEU A 20 -0.56 4.58 22.61
N GLN A 21 0.33 5.42 22.07
CA GLN A 21 1.45 5.97 22.84
C GLN A 21 0.97 6.83 24.02
N ALA A 22 -0.05 7.67 23.80
CA ALA A 22 -0.63 8.50 24.86
C ALA A 22 -1.32 7.66 25.96
N ALA A 23 -1.81 6.46 25.61
CA ALA A 23 -2.37 5.48 26.54
C ALA A 23 -1.31 4.54 27.15
N GLU A 24 -0.01 4.83 26.98
CA GLU A 24 1.12 4.03 27.47
C GLU A 24 1.16 2.58 26.92
N ILE A 25 0.52 2.34 25.76
CA ILE A 25 0.57 1.06 25.04
C ILE A 25 1.71 1.11 24.04
N HIS A 26 2.86 0.55 24.43
CA HIS A 26 4.07 0.52 23.62
C HIS A 26 4.18 -0.77 22.78
N GLY A 27 5.15 -0.79 21.85
CA GLY A 27 5.44 -1.98 21.03
C GLY A 27 4.58 -2.16 19.79
N VAL A 28 3.70 -1.19 19.47
CA VAL A 28 2.88 -1.21 18.25
C VAL A 28 3.41 -0.17 17.25
N PRO A 29 4.27 -0.57 16.28
CA PRO A 29 4.88 0.38 15.35
C PRO A 29 3.94 0.84 14.24
N ARG A 30 2.88 0.06 13.95
CA ARG A 30 1.93 0.35 12.86
C ARG A 30 0.61 -0.36 13.09
N VAL A 31 -0.50 0.35 12.88
CA VAL A 31 -1.86 -0.20 12.86
C VAL A 31 -2.58 0.36 11.65
N GLU A 32 -3.16 -0.50 10.80
CA GLU A 32 -3.95 -0.04 9.65
C GLU A 32 -5.41 -0.46 9.79
N ARG A 33 -6.27 0.30 9.12
CA ARG A 33 -7.69 0.01 9.03
C ARG A 33 -8.04 -0.52 7.64
N SER A 34 -8.63 -1.70 7.58
CA SER A 34 -9.18 -2.30 6.35
C SER A 34 -10.71 -2.41 6.42
N ARG A 35 -11.35 -2.71 5.28
CA ARG A 35 -12.78 -2.96 5.15
C ARG A 35 -13.01 -4.35 4.57
N ARG A 36 -13.80 -5.17 5.26
CA ARG A 36 -14.19 -6.51 4.81
C ARG A 36 -15.65 -6.51 4.37
N PHE A 37 -15.88 -6.87 3.11
CA PHE A 37 -17.22 -6.92 2.52
C PHE A 37 -17.68 -8.37 2.43
N LEU A 38 -18.88 -8.64 2.96
CA LEU A 38 -19.63 -9.85 2.65
C LEU A 38 -20.60 -9.51 1.53
N VAL A 39 -20.43 -10.13 0.36
CA VAL A 39 -21.28 -9.90 -0.81
C VAL A 39 -22.17 -11.12 -1.01
N THR A 40 -23.47 -10.91 -0.95
CA THR A 40 -24.50 -11.94 -1.19
C THR A 40 -25.16 -11.72 -2.53
N SER A 41 -25.38 -12.80 -3.29
CA SER A 41 -26.05 -12.78 -4.58
C SER A 41 -26.93 -14.02 -4.70
N SER A 42 -28.06 -13.90 -5.40
CA SER A 42 -28.95 -15.04 -5.69
C SER A 42 -28.31 -16.05 -6.66
N ALA A 43 -27.34 -15.61 -7.46
CA ALA A 43 -26.57 -16.44 -8.37
C ALA A 43 -25.06 -16.29 -8.14
N VAL A 44 -24.28 -17.29 -8.56
CA VAL A 44 -22.82 -17.25 -8.49
C VAL A 44 -22.30 -16.09 -9.33
N LEU A 45 -21.55 -15.18 -8.70
CA LEU A 45 -20.94 -14.04 -9.39
C LEU A 45 -19.81 -14.51 -10.30
N SER A 46 -19.82 -14.04 -11.55
CA SER A 46 -18.71 -14.21 -12.48
C SER A 46 -17.47 -13.45 -12.01
N GLN A 47 -16.30 -13.79 -12.56
CA GLN A 47 -15.06 -13.07 -12.23
C GLN A 47 -15.11 -11.61 -12.66
N GLU A 48 -15.73 -11.32 -13.80
CA GLU A 48 -15.91 -9.95 -14.29
C GLU A 48 -16.77 -9.12 -13.33
N GLN A 49 -17.89 -9.67 -12.85
CA GLN A 49 -18.75 -9.01 -11.87
C GLN A 49 -18.03 -8.72 -10.55
N LYS A 50 -17.21 -9.67 -10.08
CA LYS A 50 -16.38 -9.47 -8.88
C LYS A 50 -15.36 -8.35 -9.09
N GLN A 51 -14.75 -8.29 -10.28
CA GLN A 51 -13.77 -7.25 -10.60
C GLN A 51 -14.42 -5.86 -10.70
N THR A 52 -15.60 -5.78 -11.31
CA THR A 52 -16.41 -4.54 -11.33
C THR A 52 -16.76 -4.10 -9.92
N PHE A 53 -17.24 -5.01 -9.06
CA PHE A 53 -17.53 -4.69 -7.66
C PHE A 53 -16.30 -4.13 -6.94
N VAL A 54 -15.16 -4.85 -7.02
CA VAL A 54 -13.89 -4.41 -6.45
C VAL A 54 -13.54 -3.00 -6.93
N SER A 55 -13.65 -2.71 -8.23
CA SER A 55 -13.30 -1.40 -8.80
C SER A 55 -14.10 -0.22 -8.24
N ILE A 56 -15.30 -0.47 -7.69
CA ILE A 56 -16.18 0.57 -7.14
C ILE A 56 -15.88 0.84 -5.66
N ILE A 57 -15.43 -0.16 -4.91
CA ILE A 57 -15.38 -0.10 -3.43
C ILE A 57 -14.04 0.36 -2.83
N HIS A 58 -13.00 0.49 -3.65
CA HIS A 58 -11.68 0.90 -3.19
C HIS A 58 -11.07 1.95 -4.10
N ASP A 59 -10.22 2.80 -3.53
CA ASP A 59 -9.39 3.69 -4.31
C ASP A 59 -8.17 2.92 -4.84
N ARG A 60 -8.09 2.75 -6.16
CA ARG A 60 -6.99 2.04 -6.81
C ARG A 60 -5.61 2.65 -6.52
N MET A 61 -5.53 3.95 -6.26
CA MET A 61 -4.27 4.64 -5.99
C MET A 61 -3.74 4.36 -4.59
N THR A 62 -4.62 4.31 -3.60
CA THR A 62 -4.23 4.26 -2.17
C THR A 62 -4.50 2.91 -1.50
N GLU A 63 -5.43 2.12 -2.04
CA GLU A 63 -5.85 0.84 -1.49
C GLU A 63 -5.55 -0.33 -2.44
N MET A 64 -5.66 -1.54 -1.91
CA MET A 64 -5.58 -2.79 -2.66
C MET A 64 -6.49 -3.86 -2.05
N VAL A 65 -6.80 -4.89 -2.84
CA VAL A 65 -7.51 -6.07 -2.36
C VAL A 65 -6.54 -6.98 -1.62
N TYR A 66 -6.91 -7.39 -0.41
CA TYR A 66 -6.26 -8.48 0.31
C TYR A 66 -6.99 -9.79 -0.01
N THR A 67 -6.27 -10.70 -0.65
CA THR A 67 -6.75 -12.04 -1.02
C THR A 67 -6.79 -12.98 0.19
N GLU A 68 -5.92 -12.74 1.16
CA GLU A 68 -5.83 -13.47 2.42
C GLU A 68 -5.62 -12.49 3.59
N PRO A 69 -5.94 -12.90 4.84
CA PRO A 69 -5.64 -12.08 6.01
C PRO A 69 -4.15 -11.73 6.10
N LEU A 70 -3.86 -10.45 6.31
CA LEU A 70 -2.49 -9.97 6.39
C LEU A 70 -1.78 -10.51 7.63
N LYS A 71 -0.54 -10.97 7.42
CA LYS A 71 0.35 -11.40 8.51
C LYS A 71 1.39 -10.34 8.88
N THR A 72 1.74 -9.46 7.95
CA THR A 72 2.75 -8.41 8.12
C THR A 72 2.49 -7.23 7.19
N PHE A 73 3.01 -6.06 7.55
CA PHE A 73 3.07 -4.86 6.71
C PHE A 73 4.42 -4.72 5.97
N GLU A 74 5.36 -5.64 6.19
CA GLU A 74 6.66 -5.61 5.54
C GLU A 74 6.53 -5.81 4.03
N THR A 75 7.08 -4.87 3.26
CA THR A 75 7.05 -4.93 1.79
C THR A 75 8.20 -5.73 1.19
N GLY A 76 9.24 -6.02 1.99
CA GLY A 76 10.50 -6.60 1.51
C GLY A 76 11.29 -5.69 0.56
N ILE A 77 10.82 -4.46 0.30
CA ILE A 77 11.47 -3.52 -0.62
C ILE A 77 12.74 -2.98 0.05
N LYS A 78 13.88 -3.24 -0.59
CA LYS A 78 15.16 -2.64 -0.20
C LYS A 78 15.38 -1.35 -0.99
N PRO A 79 15.84 -0.26 -0.34
CA PRO A 79 16.22 0.96 -1.06
C PRO A 79 17.25 0.65 -2.15
N LYS A 80 17.05 1.22 -3.34
CA LYS A 80 18.05 1.12 -4.41
C LYS A 80 19.33 1.84 -3.98
N PRO A 81 20.51 1.31 -4.31
CA PRO A 81 21.77 1.98 -4.01
C PRO A 81 21.84 3.31 -4.76
N VAL A 82 22.61 4.25 -4.19
CA VAL A 82 22.90 5.54 -4.83
C VAL A 82 23.63 5.29 -6.14
N GLN A 83 23.20 5.97 -7.21
CA GLN A 83 23.83 5.93 -8.51
C GLN A 83 24.45 7.29 -8.83
N TRP A 84 25.72 7.29 -9.22
CA TRP A 84 26.43 8.51 -9.65
C TRP A 84 26.32 8.67 -11.16
N ILE A 85 25.95 9.87 -11.60
CA ILE A 85 25.80 10.20 -13.02
C ILE A 85 27.03 11.00 -13.46
N PRO A 86 27.86 10.50 -14.41
CA PRO A 86 29.15 11.10 -14.75
C PRO A 86 29.04 12.32 -15.69
N VAL A 87 28.27 13.33 -15.28
CA VAL A 87 27.99 14.54 -16.09
C VAL A 87 29.27 15.28 -16.49
N MET A 88 30.27 15.35 -15.61
CA MET A 88 31.54 16.02 -15.90
C MET A 88 32.34 15.35 -17.01
N LYS A 89 32.16 14.04 -17.22
CA LYS A 89 32.88 13.26 -18.23
C LYS A 89 32.12 13.16 -19.54
N GLU A 90 30.80 13.01 -19.46
CA GLU A 90 29.94 12.62 -20.59
C GLU A 90 28.98 13.73 -21.02
N GLY A 91 28.96 14.87 -20.31
CA GLY A 91 28.12 16.01 -20.61
C GLY A 91 26.63 15.65 -20.58
N LYS A 92 25.85 16.27 -21.48
CA LYS A 92 24.39 16.08 -21.57
C LYS A 92 23.99 14.61 -21.82
N LYS A 93 24.81 13.81 -22.49
CA LYS A 93 24.51 12.40 -22.82
C LYS A 93 24.30 11.53 -21.57
N ALA A 94 25.02 11.82 -20.48
CA ALA A 94 24.83 11.11 -19.21
C ALA A 94 23.44 11.30 -18.61
N LEU A 95 22.80 12.46 -18.87
CA LEU A 95 21.44 12.74 -18.40
C LEU A 95 20.38 12.10 -19.31
N GLU A 96 20.62 12.09 -20.62
CA GLU A 96 19.71 11.47 -21.60
C GLU A 96 19.54 9.95 -21.37
N THR A 97 20.50 9.29 -20.71
CA THR A 97 20.45 7.85 -20.41
C THR A 97 19.51 7.52 -19.23
N ILE A 98 19.09 8.53 -18.45
CA ILE A 98 18.29 8.36 -17.22
C ILE A 98 16.93 9.06 -17.34
N SER A 99 16.74 9.86 -18.39
CA SER A 99 15.53 10.64 -18.62
C SER A 99 14.40 9.84 -19.27
#